data_AF-A0A933PER6-F1
#
_entry.id   AF-A0A933PER6-F1
#
_cell.length_a   1.000
_cell.length_b   1.000
_cell.length_c   1.000
_cell.angle_alpha   90.00
_cell.angle_beta   90.00
_cell.angle_gamma   90.00
#
_symmetry.space_group_name_H-M   'P 1'
#
loop_
_entity.id
_entity.type
_entity.pdbx_description
1 polymer ?
#
loop_
_entity_poly.entity_id
_entity_poly.type
_entity_poly.pdbx_seq_one_letter_code
_entity_poly.pdbx_strand_id
1 'polypeptide(L)'
;MLTEIDAAPSAIVTRRRPTTFVDVVHRGSTFTELYGIVRDWVVEEHVDRNAARRKLRFVGVTSREQTSPNTFRWQQHAPWTSELPARGVLNVSVHRDTWSYLADQQTKLTRTFPPHRWTVDPEVEPEPRPTAPPAKKAGRPAAETLEERRQRLRRDALAEAVALVEAGRSAAVRQALSRVAGGEPTVAEPWLRDLVTRLARPH
;
A
#
# COMPACT_ATOMS: atom_id res chain seq x y z
N MET A 1 9.99 -16.88 -3.25
CA MET A 1 9.09 -15.71 -3.13
C MET A 1 9.57 -14.46 -3.87
N LEU A 2 10.60 -13.71 -3.44
CA LEU A 2 11.00 -12.46 -4.15
C LEU A 2 11.68 -12.72 -5.51
N THR A 3 12.42 -13.82 -5.65
CA THR A 3 13.05 -14.22 -6.91
C THR A 3 12.03 -14.59 -7.99
N GLU A 4 10.88 -15.15 -7.61
CA GLU A 4 9.80 -15.58 -8.52
C GLU A 4 9.00 -14.40 -9.11
N ILE A 5 9.14 -13.20 -8.54
CA ILE A 5 8.46 -11.97 -9.02
C ILE A 5 9.45 -10.96 -9.64
N ASP A 6 10.66 -11.42 -9.99
CA ASP A 6 11.84 -10.64 -10.38
C ASP A 6 12.15 -9.46 -9.43
N ALA A 7 11.95 -9.67 -8.12
CA ALA A 7 12.34 -8.72 -7.08
C ALA A 7 13.73 -9.03 -6.49
N ALA A 8 14.50 -9.92 -7.11
CA ALA A 8 15.91 -10.10 -6.79
C ALA A 8 16.73 -8.84 -7.16
N PRO A 9 17.79 -8.48 -6.42
CA PRO A 9 18.60 -7.29 -6.65
C PRO A 9 19.10 -7.16 -8.10
N SER A 10 19.68 -8.22 -8.64
CA SER A 10 20.16 -8.31 -10.02
C SER A 10 19.05 -8.07 -11.07
N ALA A 11 17.85 -8.60 -10.82
CA ALA A 11 16.68 -8.37 -11.67
C ALA A 11 16.11 -6.95 -11.54
N ILE A 12 16.10 -6.38 -10.32
CA ILE A 12 15.65 -5.01 -10.07
C ILE A 12 16.49 -3.99 -10.85
N VAL A 13 17.81 -4.16 -10.89
CA VAL A 13 18.71 -3.22 -11.57
C VAL A 13 18.53 -3.25 -13.08
N THR A 14 18.38 -4.44 -13.65
CA THR A 14 18.27 -4.66 -15.10
C THR A 14 16.87 -4.35 -15.64
N ARG A 15 15.84 -4.32 -14.79
CA ARG A 15 14.48 -3.98 -15.19
C ARG A 15 14.40 -2.63 -15.89
N ARG A 16 13.65 -2.59 -17.00
CA ARG A 16 13.38 -1.34 -17.74
C ARG A 16 12.72 -0.28 -16.85
N ARG A 17 11.79 -0.69 -15.99
CA ARG A 17 11.05 0.19 -15.07
C ARG A 17 11.42 -0.07 -13.61
N PRO A 18 11.31 0.94 -12.73
CA PRO A 18 11.47 0.72 -11.30
C PRO A 18 10.49 -0.33 -10.77
N THR A 19 10.92 -1.11 -9.79
CA THR A 19 10.05 -1.98 -8.99
C THR A 19 9.37 -1.14 -7.92
N THR A 20 8.03 -1.21 -7.88
CA THR A 20 7.22 -0.44 -6.95
C THR A 20 6.51 -1.35 -5.97
N PHE A 21 6.82 -1.18 -4.68
CA PHE A 21 6.10 -1.80 -3.57
C PHE A 21 4.97 -0.88 -3.13
N VAL A 22 3.75 -1.41 -3.04
CA VAL A 22 2.55 -0.67 -2.65
C VAL A 22 1.91 -1.38 -1.47
N ASP A 23 1.60 -0.63 -0.41
CA ASP A 23 0.93 -1.18 0.77
C ASP A 23 0.05 -0.11 1.44
N VAL A 24 -0.91 -0.57 2.25
CA VAL A 24 -1.73 0.28 3.12
C VAL A 24 -0.95 0.51 4.41
N VAL A 25 -0.49 1.73 4.63
CA VAL A 25 0.54 2.03 5.64
C VAL A 25 -0.07 2.68 6.87
N HIS A 26 0.11 2.03 8.02
CA HIS A 26 -0.19 2.60 9.34
C HIS A 26 1.06 3.26 9.96
N ARG A 27 2.12 2.48 10.23
CA ARG A 27 3.39 2.99 10.84
C ARG A 27 4.63 2.84 9.96
N GLY A 28 4.54 2.11 8.85
CA GLY A 28 5.65 1.90 7.91
C GLY A 28 6.64 0.79 8.28
N SER A 29 6.40 -0.01 9.34
CA SER A 29 7.31 -1.08 9.76
C SER A 29 7.57 -2.11 8.67
N THR A 30 6.52 -2.54 7.95
CA THR A 30 6.63 -3.48 6.83
C THR A 30 7.61 -3.00 5.76
N PHE A 31 7.53 -1.73 5.38
CA PHE A 31 8.44 -1.17 4.38
C PHE A 31 9.86 -1.03 4.91
N THR A 32 10.04 -0.71 6.19
CA THR A 32 11.36 -0.69 6.83
C THR A 32 12.03 -2.06 6.80
N GLU A 33 11.31 -3.11 7.17
CA GLU A 33 11.84 -4.47 7.17
C GLU A 33 12.10 -4.96 5.74
N LEU A 34 11.19 -4.69 4.80
CA LEU A 34 11.37 -5.03 3.39
C LEU A 34 12.59 -4.31 2.78
N TYR A 35 12.76 -3.01 3.04
CA TYR A 35 13.93 -2.28 2.56
C TYR A 35 15.23 -2.84 3.15
N GLY A 36 15.23 -3.20 4.44
CA GLY A 36 16.38 -3.84 5.09
C GLY A 36 16.79 -5.13 4.36
N ILE A 37 15.83 -6.02 4.12
CA ILE A 37 16.07 -7.29 3.40
C ILE A 37 16.62 -7.04 1.99
N VAL A 38 15.99 -6.15 1.22
CA VAL A 38 16.46 -5.84 -0.14
C VAL A 38 17.86 -5.20 -0.11
N ARG A 39 18.13 -4.31 0.84
CA ARG A 39 19.42 -3.65 1.01
C ARG A 39 20.52 -4.67 1.33
N ASP A 40 20.27 -5.58 2.26
CA ASP A 40 21.24 -6.57 2.69
C ASP A 40 21.50 -7.57 1.55
N TRP A 41 20.46 -7.97 0.82
CA TRP A 41 20.60 -8.82 -0.36
C TRP A 41 21.36 -8.14 -1.52
N VAL A 42 21.20 -6.83 -1.74
CA VAL A 42 22.02 -6.06 -2.70
C VAL A 42 23.51 -6.13 -2.35
N VAL A 43 23.84 -6.07 -1.05
CA VAL A 43 25.22 -6.19 -0.57
C VAL A 43 25.74 -7.61 -0.80
N GLU A 44 24.96 -8.62 -0.45
CA GLU A 44 25.31 -10.05 -0.64
C GLU A 44 25.55 -10.40 -2.12
N GLU A 45 24.68 -9.94 -3.03
CA GLU A 45 24.83 -10.18 -4.48
C GLU A 45 25.86 -9.25 -5.16
N HIS A 46 26.51 -8.36 -4.41
CA HIS A 46 27.49 -7.40 -4.94
C HIS A 46 26.94 -6.53 -6.09
N VAL A 47 25.64 -6.19 -6.02
CA VAL A 47 24.96 -5.37 -7.03
C VAL A 47 25.22 -3.89 -6.75
N ASP A 48 25.31 -3.05 -7.80
CA ASP A 48 25.48 -1.61 -7.64
C ASP A 48 24.33 -1.00 -6.81
N ARG A 49 24.68 -0.56 -5.59
CA ARG A 49 23.74 -0.02 -4.62
C ARG A 49 23.01 1.22 -5.13
N ASN A 50 23.66 2.10 -5.89
CA ASN A 50 23.04 3.32 -6.41
C ASN A 50 22.08 3.01 -7.56
N ALA A 51 22.43 2.06 -8.42
CA ALA A 51 21.56 1.56 -9.47
C ALA A 51 20.29 0.92 -8.87
N ALA A 52 20.45 0.08 -7.85
CA ALA A 52 19.34 -0.53 -7.11
C ALA A 52 18.44 0.54 -6.46
N ARG A 53 19.00 1.50 -5.71
CA ARG A 53 18.25 2.61 -5.09
C ARG A 53 17.43 3.42 -6.11
N ARG A 54 17.96 3.66 -7.31
CA ARG A 54 17.25 4.37 -8.38
C ARG A 54 16.09 3.58 -8.97
N LYS A 55 16.07 2.25 -8.82
CA LYS A 55 15.05 1.33 -9.33
C LYS A 55 14.03 0.90 -8.27
N LEU A 56 14.15 1.32 -7.02
CA LEU A 56 13.19 1.02 -5.96
C LEU A 56 12.19 2.15 -5.75
N ARG A 57 10.91 1.80 -5.61
CA ARG A 57 9.82 2.73 -5.25
C ARG A 57 8.95 2.11 -4.16
N PHE A 58 8.52 2.94 -3.22
CA PHE A 58 7.59 2.60 -2.15
C PHE A 58 6.42 3.58 -2.16
N VAL A 59 5.21 3.05 -2.26
CA VAL A 59 3.97 3.85 -2.26
C VAL A 59 3.13 3.42 -1.08
N GLY A 60 2.96 4.33 -0.11
CA GLY A 60 2.09 4.13 1.03
C GLY A 60 0.70 4.67 0.76
N VAL A 61 -0.32 3.82 0.82
CA VAL A 61 -1.71 4.27 0.92
C VAL A 61 -1.97 4.66 2.37
N THR A 62 -2.14 5.95 2.63
CA THR A 62 -2.28 6.51 3.98
C THR A 62 -3.67 7.07 4.22
N SER A 63 -4.11 7.08 5.48
CA SER A 63 -5.32 7.82 5.84
C SER A 63 -5.08 9.31 5.64
N ARG A 64 -6.03 9.98 4.99
CA ARG A 64 -6.01 11.43 4.80
C ARG A 64 -6.24 12.10 6.15
N GLU A 65 -5.17 12.67 6.68
CA GLU A 65 -5.20 13.51 7.87
C GLU A 65 -5.24 15.00 7.49
N GLN A 66 -5.52 15.87 8.45
CA GLN A 66 -5.46 17.32 8.22
C GLN A 66 -4.08 17.73 7.70
N THR A 67 -4.00 18.74 6.83
CA THR A 67 -2.71 19.29 6.37
C THR A 67 -2.10 20.17 7.45
N SER A 68 -1.38 19.56 8.39
CA SER A 68 -0.61 20.22 9.44
C SER A 68 0.84 19.71 9.42
N PRO A 69 1.84 20.53 9.79
CA PRO A 69 3.22 20.06 9.98
C PRO A 69 3.34 19.02 11.11
N ASN A 70 2.38 18.95 12.03
CA ASN A 70 2.34 17.96 13.12
C ASN A 70 1.62 16.65 12.73
N THR A 71 1.16 16.54 11.50
CA THR A 71 0.48 15.35 10.97
C THR A 71 1.50 14.21 10.83
N PHE A 72 1.22 13.07 11.46
CA PHE A 72 2.12 11.93 11.44
C PHE A 72 2.29 11.43 10.00
N ARG A 73 3.54 11.33 9.54
CA ARG A 73 3.88 10.74 8.24
C ARG A 73 4.90 9.65 8.47
N TRP A 74 4.51 8.40 8.24
CA TRP A 74 5.35 7.23 8.51
C TRP A 74 6.78 7.37 7.93
N GLN A 75 6.92 7.95 6.73
CA GLN A 75 8.21 8.15 6.06
C GLN A 75 9.16 9.07 6.84
N GLN A 76 8.65 10.05 7.58
CA GLN A 76 9.46 10.95 8.42
C GLN A 76 10.08 10.21 9.62
N HIS A 77 9.48 9.08 10.01
CA HIS A 77 9.95 8.25 11.11
C HIS A 77 10.69 7.00 10.61
N ALA A 78 11.01 6.94 9.31
CA ALA A 78 11.70 5.84 8.67
C ALA A 78 12.99 6.36 8.03
N PRO A 79 14.14 6.36 8.75
CA PRO A 79 15.38 7.00 8.31
C PRO A 79 15.87 6.53 6.93
N TRP A 80 15.65 5.26 6.61
CA TRP A 80 16.03 4.65 5.33
C TRP A 80 15.40 5.33 4.12
N THR A 81 14.27 6.03 4.28
CA THR A 81 13.60 6.74 3.18
C THR A 81 14.47 7.85 2.59
N SER A 82 15.37 8.43 3.40
CA SER A 82 16.38 9.40 2.95
C SER A 82 17.48 8.77 2.09
N GLU A 83 17.64 7.45 2.14
CA GLU A 83 18.52 6.73 1.23
C GLU A 83 17.90 6.61 -0.17
N LEU A 84 16.61 6.85 -0.39
CA LEU A 84 16.07 6.83 -1.74
C LEU A 84 16.04 8.23 -2.37
N PRO A 85 16.05 8.33 -3.71
CA PRO A 85 15.73 9.60 -4.38
C PRO A 85 14.38 10.13 -3.91
N ALA A 86 14.13 11.44 -4.03
CA ALA A 86 12.87 12.05 -3.56
C ALA A 86 11.58 11.41 -4.13
N ARG A 87 11.66 10.81 -5.33
CA ARG A 87 10.53 10.07 -5.96
C ARG A 87 10.44 8.60 -5.51
N GLY A 88 11.35 8.16 -4.66
CA GLY A 88 11.50 6.80 -4.16
C GLY A 88 10.46 6.40 -3.13
N VAL A 89 9.88 7.38 -2.42
CA VAL A 89 8.88 7.16 -1.38
C VAL A 89 7.76 8.17 -1.55
N LEU A 90 6.54 7.68 -1.83
CA LEU A 90 5.36 8.49 -2.09
C LEU A 90 4.20 8.05 -1.21
N ASN A 91 3.30 8.98 -0.91
CA ASN A 91 2.03 8.69 -0.24
C ASN A 91 0.85 8.99 -1.15
N VAL A 92 -0.15 8.11 -1.09
CA VAL A 92 -1.48 8.33 -1.65
C VAL A 92 -2.44 8.41 -0.49
N SER A 93 -2.97 9.61 -0.22
CA SER A 93 -3.86 9.84 0.92
C SER A 93 -5.34 9.66 0.54
N VAL A 94 -5.97 8.65 1.12
CA VAL A 94 -7.38 8.28 0.90
C VAL A 94 -8.24 8.62 2.11
N HIS A 95 -9.56 8.70 1.97
CA HIS A 95 -10.45 8.99 3.09
C HIS A 95 -10.25 7.99 4.25
N ARG A 96 -10.42 8.44 5.50
CA ARG A 96 -10.15 7.62 6.70
C ARG A 96 -10.94 6.32 6.70
N ASP A 97 -12.18 6.35 6.23
CA ASP A 97 -13.04 5.17 6.19
C ASP A 97 -12.60 4.20 5.10
N THR A 98 -12.19 4.69 3.91
CA THR A 98 -11.56 3.88 2.87
C THR A 98 -10.28 3.22 3.38
N TRP A 99 -9.42 3.98 4.06
CA TRP A 99 -8.19 3.46 4.63
C TRP A 99 -8.49 2.38 5.69
N SER A 100 -9.44 2.64 6.60
CA SER A 100 -9.83 1.70 7.67
C SER A 100 -10.44 0.43 7.10
N TYR A 101 -11.21 0.52 6.01
CA TYR A 101 -11.70 -0.65 5.31
C TYR A 101 -10.53 -1.53 4.82
N LEU A 102 -9.59 -0.94 4.08
CA LEU A 102 -8.45 -1.67 3.53
C LEU A 102 -7.51 -2.24 4.63
N ALA A 103 -7.28 -1.48 5.70
CA ALA A 103 -6.35 -1.83 6.76
C ALA A 103 -6.91 -2.88 7.74
N ASP A 104 -8.17 -2.69 8.17
CA ASP A 104 -8.74 -3.39 9.33
C ASP A 104 -9.85 -4.38 8.98
N GLN A 105 -10.56 -4.17 7.86
CA GLN A 105 -11.85 -4.84 7.61
C GLN A 105 -11.88 -5.71 6.35
N GLN A 106 -11.06 -5.39 5.35
CA GLN A 106 -10.97 -6.18 4.14
C GLN A 106 -10.54 -7.60 4.50
N THR A 107 -11.32 -8.59 4.06
CA THR A 107 -10.94 -10.00 4.16
C THR A 107 -9.63 -10.20 3.42
N LYS A 108 -8.56 -10.46 4.17
CA LYS A 108 -7.24 -10.71 3.60
C LYS A 108 -7.26 -12.07 2.92
N LEU A 109 -6.76 -12.12 1.69
CA LEU A 109 -6.67 -13.36 0.90
C LEU A 109 -5.71 -14.37 1.55
N THR A 110 -4.84 -13.92 2.44
CA THR A 110 -3.87 -14.72 3.17
C THR A 110 -3.89 -14.38 4.66
N ARG A 111 -3.55 -15.38 5.49
CA ARG A 111 -3.37 -15.19 6.94
C ARG A 111 -2.26 -14.16 7.19
N THR A 112 -2.38 -13.37 8.25
CA THR A 112 -1.38 -12.36 8.62
C THR A 112 0.03 -12.97 8.64
N PHE A 113 0.90 -12.44 7.77
CA PHE A 113 2.28 -12.90 7.60
C PHE A 113 3.25 -11.76 7.91
N PRO A 114 3.41 -11.42 9.20
CA PRO A 114 4.22 -10.29 9.64
C PRO A 114 5.72 -10.60 9.47
N PRO A 115 6.60 -9.59 9.50
CA PRO A 115 8.00 -9.75 9.10
C PRO A 115 8.82 -10.76 9.90
N HIS A 116 8.53 -10.95 11.19
CA HIS A 116 9.13 -12.04 11.99
C HIS A 116 8.76 -13.46 11.52
N ARG A 117 7.82 -13.60 10.58
CA ARG A 117 7.47 -14.88 9.92
C ARG A 117 8.11 -15.02 8.55
N TRP A 118 8.75 -13.99 7.99
CA TRP A 118 9.31 -14.03 6.63
C TRP A 118 10.53 -14.94 6.49
N THR A 119 11.23 -15.21 7.59
CA THR A 119 12.42 -16.06 7.65
C THR A 119 12.15 -17.43 8.28
N VAL A 120 10.90 -17.72 8.66
CA VAL A 120 10.51 -19.00 9.25
C VAL A 120 10.03 -19.93 8.15
N ASP A 121 10.50 -21.18 8.17
CA ASP A 121 10.09 -22.21 7.22
C ASP A 121 8.56 -22.37 7.25
N PRO A 122 7.84 -22.28 6.11
CA PRO A 122 6.37 -22.36 6.07
C PRO A 122 5.79 -23.67 6.63
N GLU A 123 6.60 -24.73 6.79
CA GLU A 123 6.17 -25.99 7.40
C GLU A 123 6.11 -25.95 8.95
N VAL A 124 6.68 -24.93 9.59
CA VAL A 124 6.66 -24.81 11.04
C VAL A 124 5.51 -23.89 11.45
N GLU A 125 4.33 -24.46 11.70
CA GLU A 125 3.24 -23.72 12.35
C GLU A 125 3.62 -23.37 13.80
N PRO A 126 3.70 -22.09 14.19
CA PRO A 126 3.90 -21.72 15.58
C PRO A 126 2.59 -21.87 16.37
N GLU A 127 2.71 -22.37 17.60
CA GLU A 127 1.65 -22.48 18.63
C GLU A 127 0.72 -21.24 18.65
N PRO A 128 -0.62 -21.44 18.74
CA PRO A 128 -1.57 -20.34 18.79
C PRO A 128 -1.36 -19.49 20.05
N ARG A 129 -1.35 -18.17 19.88
CA ARG A 129 -1.28 -17.22 21.01
C ARG A 129 -2.57 -17.32 21.83
N PRO A 130 -2.52 -17.46 23.17
CA PRO A 130 -3.73 -17.51 23.98
C PRO A 130 -4.50 -16.19 23.90
N THR A 131 -5.76 -16.24 23.44
CA THR A 131 -6.66 -15.09 23.36
C THR A 131 -7.71 -15.19 24.47
N ALA A 132 -7.46 -14.57 25.62
CA ALA A 132 -8.50 -14.23 26.57
C ALA A 132 -8.76 -12.72 26.52
N PRO A 133 -9.94 -12.25 26.12
CA PRO A 133 -10.29 -10.83 26.22
C PRO A 133 -10.67 -10.48 27.67
N PRO A 134 -10.31 -9.29 28.20
CA PRO A 134 -10.81 -8.86 29.50
C PRO A 134 -12.30 -8.50 29.44
N ALA A 135 -13.01 -8.81 30.53
CA ALA A 135 -14.45 -8.62 30.71
C ALA A 135 -14.89 -7.15 30.59
N LYS A 136 -16.04 -6.91 29.94
CA LYS A 136 -16.68 -5.59 29.80
C LYS A 136 -17.44 -5.21 31.08
N LYS A 137 -17.32 -3.95 31.53
CA LYS A 137 -18.27 -3.32 32.47
C LYS A 137 -19.39 -2.62 31.71
N ALA A 138 -20.59 -2.68 32.27
CA ALA A 138 -21.84 -2.19 31.69
C ALA A 138 -22.16 -0.71 32.05
N GLY A 139 -22.89 -0.04 31.14
CA GLY A 139 -23.89 0.99 31.47
C GLY A 139 -23.71 2.41 30.90
N ARG A 140 -24.45 2.76 29.83
CA ARG A 140 -25.11 4.08 29.57
C ARG A 140 -26.06 4.00 28.36
N PRO A 141 -27.06 4.91 28.22
CA PRO A 141 -28.29 4.67 27.46
C PRO A 141 -28.11 4.69 25.93
N ALA A 142 -29.14 4.23 25.22
CA ALA A 142 -29.20 3.91 23.79
C ALA A 142 -28.90 5.10 22.86
N ALA A 143 -27.62 5.48 22.78
CA ALA A 143 -27.02 5.90 21.52
C ALA A 143 -26.81 4.64 20.66
N GLU A 144 -26.87 4.80 19.33
CA GLU A 144 -26.53 3.75 18.36
C GLU A 144 -25.38 2.88 18.89
N THR A 145 -25.62 1.58 18.99
CA THR A 145 -24.60 0.68 19.51
C THR A 145 -23.36 0.78 18.63
N LEU A 146 -22.18 0.61 19.24
CA LEU A 146 -20.91 0.65 18.49
C LEU A 146 -20.92 -0.31 17.29
N GLU A 147 -21.66 -1.43 17.39
CA GLU A 147 -21.78 -2.40 16.32
C GLU A 147 -22.71 -1.93 15.19
N GLU A 148 -23.85 -1.31 15.50
CA GLU A 148 -24.72 -0.68 14.49
C GLU A 148 -23.98 0.44 13.75
N ARG A 149 -23.22 1.27 14.50
CA ARG A 149 -22.38 2.32 13.90
C ARG A 149 -21.33 1.74 12.97
N ARG A 150 -20.67 0.66 13.38
CA ARG A 150 -19.71 -0.07 12.53
C ARG A 150 -20.38 -0.66 11.30
N GLN A 151 -21.57 -1.23 11.44
CA GLN A 151 -22.32 -1.80 10.31
C GLN A 151 -22.76 -0.72 9.32
N ARG A 152 -23.22 0.46 9.77
CA ARG A 152 -23.51 1.58 8.86
C ARG A 152 -22.24 2.04 8.15
N LEU A 153 -21.16 2.31 8.88
CA LEU A 153 -19.91 2.75 8.27
C LEU A 153 -19.34 1.74 7.25
N ARG A 154 -19.51 0.43 7.49
CA ARG A 154 -19.18 -0.62 6.52
C ARG A 154 -20.01 -0.50 5.24
N ARG A 155 -21.32 -0.27 5.38
CA ARG A 155 -22.21 -0.09 4.22
C ARG A 155 -21.86 1.18 3.46
N ASP A 156 -21.58 2.28 4.16
CA ASP A 156 -21.20 3.56 3.54
C ASP A 156 -19.85 3.43 2.80
N ALA A 157 -18.85 2.81 3.41
CA ALA A 157 -17.55 2.58 2.78
C ALA A 157 -17.64 1.61 1.59
N LEU A 158 -18.47 0.56 1.69
CA LEU A 158 -18.72 -0.34 0.57
C LEU A 158 -19.46 0.39 -0.56
N ALA A 159 -20.45 1.23 -0.23
CA ALA A 159 -21.15 2.05 -1.20
C ALA A 159 -20.20 3.05 -1.87
N GLU A 160 -19.27 3.65 -1.13
CA GLU A 160 -18.24 4.54 -1.69
C GLU A 160 -17.27 3.77 -2.59
N ALA A 161 -16.78 2.59 -2.17
CA ALA A 161 -15.90 1.76 -2.97
C ALA A 161 -16.58 1.27 -4.25
N VAL A 162 -17.84 0.83 -4.16
CA VAL A 162 -18.67 0.47 -5.32
C VAL A 162 -18.87 1.69 -6.21
N ALA A 163 -19.22 2.85 -5.66
CA ALA A 163 -19.40 4.08 -6.41
C ALA A 163 -18.10 4.51 -7.12
N LEU A 164 -16.93 4.36 -6.48
CA LEU A 164 -15.62 4.63 -7.11
C LEU A 164 -15.34 3.66 -8.25
N VAL A 165 -15.66 2.38 -8.08
CA VAL A 165 -15.49 1.36 -9.14
C VAL A 165 -16.45 1.59 -10.29
N GLU A 166 -17.72 1.88 -10.01
CA GLU A 166 -18.74 2.20 -11.01
C GLU A 166 -18.40 3.49 -11.75
N ALA A 167 -18.01 4.54 -11.00
CA ALA A 167 -17.48 5.77 -11.57
C ALA A 167 -16.29 5.47 -12.48
N GLY A 168 -15.30 4.71 -12.02
CA GLY A 168 -14.12 4.30 -12.80
C GLY A 168 -14.43 3.39 -14.00
N ARG A 169 -15.61 2.78 -14.07
CA ARG A 169 -16.10 2.03 -15.24
C ARG A 169 -16.82 2.93 -16.25
N SER A 170 -17.36 4.07 -15.81
CA SER A 170 -18.04 5.00 -16.71
C SER A 170 -17.08 5.60 -17.75
N ALA A 171 -17.56 5.77 -18.97
CA ALA A 171 -16.79 6.39 -20.05
C ALA A 171 -16.33 7.82 -19.68
N ALA A 172 -17.18 8.59 -18.99
CA ALA A 172 -16.89 9.97 -18.61
C ALA A 172 -15.68 10.08 -17.66
N VAL A 173 -15.65 9.27 -16.60
CA VAL A 173 -14.54 9.28 -15.63
C VAL A 173 -13.27 8.69 -16.26
N ARG A 174 -13.38 7.63 -17.06
CA ARG A 174 -12.24 7.07 -17.77
C ARG A 174 -11.62 8.06 -18.76
N GLN A 175 -12.44 8.81 -19.48
CA GLN A 175 -11.98 9.90 -20.35
C GLN A 175 -11.33 11.04 -19.56
N ALA A 176 -11.90 11.41 -18.41
CA ALA A 176 -11.30 12.41 -17.52
C ALA A 176 -9.92 11.96 -17.02
N LEU A 177 -9.81 10.72 -16.52
CA LEU A 177 -8.55 10.12 -16.08
C LEU A 177 -7.54 10.01 -17.23
N SER A 178 -7.98 9.59 -18.41
CA SER A 178 -7.15 9.53 -19.62
C SER A 178 -6.61 10.91 -20.00
N ARG A 179 -7.42 11.96 -19.89
CA ARG A 179 -7.03 13.34 -20.23
C ARG A 179 -6.02 13.90 -19.24
N VAL A 180 -6.25 13.70 -17.94
CA VAL A 180 -5.31 14.10 -16.89
C VAL A 180 -4.00 13.35 -17.04
N ALA A 181 -4.03 12.01 -17.14
CA ALA A 181 -2.83 11.19 -17.31
C ALA A 181 -2.08 11.46 -18.62
N GLY A 182 -2.79 11.86 -19.68
CA GLY A 182 -2.20 12.26 -20.96
C GLY A 182 -1.51 13.63 -20.93
N GLY A 183 -1.91 14.51 -20.02
CA GLY A 183 -1.28 15.82 -19.80
C GLY A 183 -0.03 15.78 -18.92
N GLU A 184 0.21 14.66 -18.22
CA GLU A 184 1.38 14.50 -17.36
C GLU A 184 2.65 14.30 -18.21
N PRO A 185 3.79 14.95 -17.90
CA PRO A 185 5.06 14.75 -18.62
C PRO A 185 5.51 13.28 -18.67
N THR A 186 5.09 12.48 -17.69
CA THR A 186 5.34 11.04 -17.60
C THR A 186 4.66 10.25 -18.74
N VAL A 187 3.76 10.84 -19.53
CA VAL A 187 3.10 10.16 -20.67
C VAL A 187 4.11 9.72 -21.74
N ALA A 188 5.30 10.33 -21.78
CA ALA A 188 6.41 9.85 -22.59
C ALA A 188 6.76 8.38 -22.29
N GLU A 189 6.51 7.91 -21.07
CA GLU A 189 6.75 6.54 -20.66
C GLU A 189 5.73 5.56 -21.27
N PRO A 190 6.18 4.42 -21.83
CA PRO A 190 5.27 3.51 -22.55
C PRO A 190 4.18 2.88 -21.67
N TRP A 191 4.33 2.82 -20.34
CA TRP A 191 3.30 2.24 -19.46
C TRP A 191 2.15 3.20 -19.25
N LEU A 192 2.47 4.50 -19.15
CA LEU A 192 1.44 5.50 -18.96
C LEU A 192 0.68 5.73 -20.26
N ARG A 193 1.37 5.68 -21.42
CA ARG A 193 0.72 5.61 -22.73
C ARG A 193 -0.20 4.42 -22.89
N ASP A 194 0.22 3.22 -22.48
CA ASP A 194 -0.62 2.02 -22.49
C ASP A 194 -1.84 2.20 -21.58
N LEU A 195 -1.65 2.71 -20.36
CA LEU A 195 -2.74 2.99 -19.43
C LEU A 195 -3.73 4.02 -19.98
N VAL A 196 -3.25 5.14 -20.52
CA VAL A 196 -4.07 6.16 -21.20
C VAL A 196 -4.87 5.53 -22.34
N THR A 197 -4.23 4.69 -23.16
CA THR A 197 -4.90 3.97 -24.27
C THR A 197 -5.98 3.03 -23.75
N ARG A 198 -5.71 2.26 -22.69
CA ARG A 198 -6.70 1.36 -22.09
C ARG A 198 -7.86 2.11 -21.44
N LEU A 199 -7.60 3.25 -20.79
CA LEU A 199 -8.62 4.10 -20.21
C LEU A 199 -9.53 4.70 -21.30
N ALA A 200 -8.95 5.13 -22.42
CA ALA A 200 -9.69 5.71 -23.55
C ALA A 200 -10.53 4.71 -24.35
N ARG A 201 -10.25 3.41 -24.25
CA ARG A 201 -11.08 2.37 -24.90
C ARG A 201 -12.42 2.20 -24.17
N PRO A 202 -13.55 2.22 -24.89
CA PRO A 202 -14.82 1.78 -24.32
C PRO A 202 -14.75 0.28 -24.00
N HIS A 203 -15.41 -0.12 -22.92
CA HIS A 203 -15.64 -1.53 -22.58
C HIS A 203 -16.68 -2.16 -23.50
#